data_AF-A0A150V5Y3-F1
#
_entry.id   AF-A0A150V5Y3-F1
#
_cell.length_a   1.000
_cell.length_b   1.000
_cell.length_c   1.000
_cell.angle_alpha   90.00
_cell.angle_beta   90.00
_cell.angle_gamma   90.00
#
_symmetry.space_group_name_H-M   'P 1'
#
loop_
_entity.id
_entity.type
_entity.pdbx_description
1 polymer ?
#
loop_
_entity_poly.entity_id
_entity_poly.type
_entity_poly.pdbx_seq_one_letter_code
_entity_poly.pdbx_strand_id
1 'polypeptide(L)'
;MGALYERANLFSFGAFCMRSWGWYDAMALIIADYVLNPKLRSQMDQGLRVGKHWKIPYTVPSIVMIVTELTMKYCWTMFPQYINKELVLSQFLDLSESTTRNEFAAADSYPRVEDWLVIFGLLLLVETTERIRSFLSAIWLVVLGKRSLSE
;
A
#
# COMPACT_ATOMS: atom_id res chain seq x y z
N MET A 1 -28.23 -6.75 -10.80
CA MET A 1 -27.36 -6.06 -9.81
C MET A 1 -25.93 -6.59 -9.75
N GLY A 2 -25.68 -7.91 -9.92
CA GLY A 2 -24.33 -8.50 -9.79
C GLY A 2 -23.30 -8.06 -10.85
N ALA A 3 -23.69 -8.01 -12.13
CA ALA A 3 -22.75 -7.69 -13.23
C ALA A 3 -22.21 -6.26 -13.23
N LEU A 4 -22.92 -5.30 -12.61
CA LEU A 4 -22.44 -3.92 -12.46
C LEU A 4 -21.40 -3.80 -11.34
N TYR A 5 -21.62 -4.52 -10.24
CA TYR A 5 -20.64 -4.66 -9.16
C TYR A 5 -19.38 -5.37 -9.63
N GLU A 6 -19.52 -6.41 -10.44
CA GLU A 6 -18.41 -7.17 -11.01
C GLU A 6 -17.52 -6.30 -11.90
N ARG A 7 -18.14 -5.46 -12.75
CA ARG A 7 -17.42 -4.51 -13.62
C ARG A 7 -16.74 -3.40 -12.83
N ALA A 8 -17.39 -2.87 -11.79
CA ALA A 8 -16.80 -1.88 -10.91
C ALA A 8 -15.60 -2.45 -10.14
N ASN A 9 -15.72 -3.68 -9.63
CA ASN A 9 -14.62 -4.37 -8.94
C ASN A 9 -13.46 -4.66 -9.89
N LEU A 10 -13.72 -5.06 -11.14
CA LEU A 10 -12.69 -5.24 -12.16
C LEU A 10 -12.00 -3.93 -12.52
N PHE A 11 -12.76 -2.84 -12.62
CA PHE A 11 -12.21 -1.52 -12.91
C PHE A 11 -11.36 -0.99 -11.75
N SER A 12 -11.83 -1.13 -10.51
CA SER A 12 -11.05 -0.78 -9.32
C SER A 12 -9.81 -1.64 -9.16
N PHE A 13 -9.88 -2.93 -9.50
CA PHE A 13 -8.72 -3.83 -9.52
C PHE A 13 -7.75 -3.49 -10.67
N GLY A 14 -8.26 -3.15 -11.85
CA GLY A 14 -7.44 -2.66 -12.96
C GLY A 14 -6.77 -1.32 -12.64
N ALA A 15 -7.48 -0.39 -12.01
CA ALA A 15 -6.94 0.88 -11.53
C ALA A 15 -5.93 0.68 -10.38
N PHE A 16 -6.10 -0.36 -9.56
CA PHE A 16 -5.14 -0.81 -8.55
C PHE A 16 -3.86 -1.35 -9.21
N CYS A 17 -3.96 -2.06 -10.35
CA CYS A 17 -2.81 -2.55 -11.10
C CYS A 17 -2.11 -1.49 -11.99
N MET A 18 -2.74 -0.33 -12.22
CA MET A 18 -2.29 0.66 -13.21
C MET A 18 -1.20 1.64 -12.74
N ARG A 19 -0.48 1.39 -11.63
CA ARG A 19 0.65 2.23 -11.20
C ARG A 19 0.33 3.72 -11.11
N SER A 20 -0.91 4.03 -10.71
CA SER A 20 -1.37 5.42 -10.67
C SER A 20 -1.00 6.06 -9.34
N TRP A 21 -0.14 7.07 -9.41
CA TRP A 21 0.22 7.95 -8.28
C TRP A 21 -1.00 8.52 -7.55
N GLY A 22 -2.16 8.60 -8.22
CA GLY A 22 -3.41 9.07 -7.64
C GLY A 22 -3.91 8.26 -6.43
N TRP A 23 -3.52 6.99 -6.28
CA TRP A 23 -3.85 6.24 -5.07
C TRP A 23 -3.03 6.67 -3.85
N TYR A 24 -1.77 7.08 -4.06
CA TYR A 24 -0.98 7.68 -2.98
C TYR A 24 -1.59 9.02 -2.56
N ASP A 25 -1.98 9.85 -3.52
CA ASP A 25 -2.59 11.16 -3.25
C ASP A 25 -3.95 11.02 -2.54
N ALA A 26 -4.82 10.13 -3.02
CA ALA A 26 -6.12 9.88 -2.40
C ALA A 26 -5.98 9.38 -0.96
N MET A 27 -5.02 8.47 -0.72
CA MET A 27 -4.78 7.96 0.62
C MET A 27 -4.12 8.97 1.55
N ALA A 28 -3.22 9.81 1.03
CA ALA A 28 -2.66 10.92 1.78
C ALA A 28 -3.75 11.91 2.21
N LEU A 29 -4.72 12.21 1.35
CA LEU A 29 -5.88 13.03 1.69
C LEU A 29 -6.76 12.37 2.77
N ILE A 30 -7.01 11.06 2.68
CA ILE A 30 -7.78 10.34 3.71
C ILE A 30 -7.07 10.38 5.07
N ILE A 31 -5.75 10.17 5.08
CA ILE A 31 -4.96 10.25 6.31
C ILE A 31 -4.95 11.69 6.85
N ALA A 32 -4.81 12.69 5.98
CA ALA A 32 -4.87 14.09 6.37
C ALA A 32 -6.22 14.44 7.02
N ASP A 33 -7.33 13.99 6.44
CA ASP A 33 -8.67 14.16 7.02
C ASP A 33 -8.81 13.44 8.37
N TYR A 34 -8.23 12.25 8.52
CA TYR A 34 -8.19 11.54 9.82
C TYR A 34 -7.44 12.33 10.88
N VAL A 35 -6.30 12.94 10.54
CA VAL A 35 -5.48 13.71 11.48
C VAL A 35 -6.14 15.04 11.83
N LEU A 36 -6.76 15.72 10.86
CA LEU A 36 -7.32 17.06 11.03
C LEU A 36 -8.74 17.06 11.61
N ASN A 37 -9.54 16.02 11.37
CA ASN A 37 -10.93 15.96 11.81
C ASN A 37 -11.09 15.12 13.10
N PRO A 38 -11.27 15.75 14.27
CA PRO A 38 -11.36 15.03 15.54
C PRO A 38 -12.58 14.11 15.65
N LYS A 39 -13.67 14.42 14.93
CA LYS A 39 -14.87 13.58 14.89
C LYS A 39 -14.60 12.30 14.11
N LEU A 40 -13.93 12.41 12.97
CA LEU A 40 -13.54 11.26 12.15
C LEU A 40 -12.54 10.38 12.89
N ARG A 41 -11.57 11.00 13.57
CA ARG A 41 -10.60 10.32 14.43
C ARG A 41 -11.27 9.48 15.52
N SER A 42 -12.18 10.09 16.29
CA SER A 42 -12.91 9.38 17.35
C SER A 42 -13.75 8.21 16.80
N GLN A 43 -14.26 8.30 15.58
CA GLN A 43 -14.99 7.21 14.93
C GLN A 43 -14.07 6.09 14.46
N MET A 44 -12.91 6.42 13.88
CA MET A 44 -11.92 5.43 13.44
C MET A 44 -11.23 4.74 14.63
N ASP A 45 -10.97 5.46 15.73
CA ASP A 45 -10.39 4.87 16.94
C ASP A 45 -11.33 3.83 17.59
N GLN A 46 -12.63 3.89 17.31
CA GLN A 46 -13.60 2.87 17.75
C GLN A 46 -13.49 1.54 16.96
N GLY A 47 -12.66 1.50 15.92
CA GLY A 47 -12.41 0.35 15.08
C GLY A 47 -13.48 0.14 13.99
N LEU A 48 -13.12 -0.70 13.03
CA LEU A 48 -14.00 -1.11 11.94
C LEU A 48 -15.07 -2.07 12.49
N ARG A 49 -16.34 -1.71 12.33
CA ARG A 49 -17.47 -2.59 12.68
C ARG A 49 -17.77 -3.54 11.54
N VAL A 50 -17.48 -4.82 11.73
CA VAL A 50 -17.86 -5.88 10.80
C VAL A 50 -19.12 -6.56 11.35
N GLY A 51 -20.28 -6.20 10.80
CA GLY A 51 -21.58 -6.66 11.31
C GLY A 51 -21.98 -6.02 12.65
N LYS A 52 -22.90 -6.67 13.39
CA LYS A 52 -23.46 -6.11 14.65
C LYS A 52 -22.55 -6.28 15.87
N HIS A 53 -21.64 -7.24 15.86
CA HIS A 53 -20.93 -7.66 17.09
C HIS A 53 -19.41 -7.58 17.01
N TRP A 54 -18.82 -7.50 15.82
CA TRP A 54 -17.37 -7.54 15.69
C TRP A 54 -16.82 -6.13 15.48
N LYS A 55 -15.91 -5.73 16.36
CA LYS A 55 -15.11 -4.51 16.23
C LYS A 55 -13.66 -4.92 16.04
N ILE A 56 -13.09 -4.50 14.93
CA ILE A 56 -11.71 -4.81 14.57
C ILE A 56 -10.91 -3.50 14.65
N PRO A 57 -9.86 -3.41 15.46
CA PRO A 57 -9.02 -2.23 15.48
C PRO A 57 -8.31 -2.07 14.14
N TYR A 58 -8.12 -0.84 13.66
CA TYR A 58 -7.50 -0.57 12.36
C TYR A 58 -6.05 -1.07 12.24
N THR A 59 -5.41 -1.39 13.36
CA THR A 59 -4.12 -2.11 13.39
C THR A 59 -4.17 -3.44 12.61
N VAL A 60 -5.30 -4.17 12.65
CA VAL A 60 -5.45 -5.45 11.96
C VAL A 60 -5.42 -5.29 10.43
N PRO A 61 -6.28 -4.46 9.80
CA PRO A 61 -6.19 -4.25 8.36
C PRO A 61 -4.84 -3.67 7.94
N SER A 62 -4.22 -2.79 8.74
CA SER A 62 -2.86 -2.30 8.46
C SER A 62 -1.84 -3.44 8.35
N ILE A 63 -1.82 -4.35 9.32
CA ILE A 63 -0.90 -5.50 9.32
C ILE A 63 -1.21 -6.43 8.15
N VAL A 64 -2.50 -6.69 7.88
CA VAL A 64 -2.91 -7.53 6.75
C VAL A 64 -2.40 -6.95 5.42
N MET A 65 -2.48 -5.62 5.22
CA MET A 65 -1.97 -4.97 4.01
C MET A 65 -0.46 -5.15 3.87
N ILE A 66 0.30 -4.90 4.94
CA ILE A 66 1.77 -5.08 4.96
C ILE A 66 2.14 -6.53 4.66
N VAL A 67 1.52 -7.49 5.35
CA VAL A 67 1.82 -8.92 5.19
C VAL A 67 1.43 -9.42 3.81
N THR A 68 0.31 -8.96 3.26
CA THR A 68 -0.16 -9.36 1.92
C THR A 68 0.86 -8.96 0.86
N GLU A 69 1.32 -7.71 0.92
CA GLU A 69 2.31 -7.18 -0.04
C GLU A 69 3.69 -7.85 0.12
N LEU A 70 4.16 -8.02 1.36
CA LEU A 70 5.40 -8.77 1.60
C LEU A 70 5.27 -10.20 1.08
N THR A 71 4.14 -10.86 1.32
CA THR A 71 3.89 -12.20 0.81
C THR A 71 3.91 -12.19 -0.71
N MET A 72 3.26 -11.24 -1.37
CA MET A 72 3.30 -11.11 -2.84
C MET A 72 4.74 -10.93 -3.34
N LYS A 73 5.52 -10.01 -2.74
CA LYS A 73 6.92 -9.76 -3.12
C LYS A 73 7.82 -10.98 -2.95
N TYR A 74 7.69 -11.71 -1.83
CA TYR A 74 8.55 -12.85 -1.51
C TYR A 74 8.04 -14.18 -2.05
N CYS A 75 6.76 -14.30 -2.42
CA CYS A 75 6.21 -15.50 -3.06
C CYS A 75 6.95 -15.81 -4.37
N TRP A 76 7.31 -14.77 -5.13
CA TRP A 76 8.08 -14.92 -6.37
C TRP A 76 9.54 -15.35 -6.15
N THR A 77 10.09 -15.09 -4.98
CA THR A 77 11.41 -15.63 -4.58
C THR A 77 11.34 -17.14 -4.31
N MET A 78 10.21 -17.63 -3.78
CA MET A 78 10.00 -19.07 -3.54
C MET A 78 9.61 -19.84 -4.80
N PHE A 79 9.02 -19.19 -5.80
CA PHE A 79 8.61 -19.81 -7.06
C PHE A 79 9.28 -19.16 -8.28
N PRO A 80 10.60 -19.39 -8.48
CA PRO A 80 11.36 -18.74 -9.55
C PRO A 80 10.81 -19.04 -10.96
N GLN A 81 10.14 -20.17 -11.14
CA GLN A 81 9.48 -20.56 -12.40
C GLN A 81 8.35 -19.62 -12.85
N TYR A 82 7.81 -18.79 -11.96
CA TYR A 82 6.74 -17.85 -12.28
C TYR A 82 7.18 -16.39 -12.38
N ILE A 83 8.47 -16.08 -12.14
CA ILE A 83 9.03 -14.72 -12.23
C ILE A 83 8.73 -14.08 -13.59
N ASN A 84 8.93 -14.82 -14.69
CA ASN A 84 8.66 -14.29 -16.02
C ASN A 84 7.16 -14.11 -16.30
N LYS A 85 6.27 -14.81 -15.58
CA LYS A 85 4.82 -14.64 -15.70
C LYS A 85 4.32 -13.41 -14.95
N GLU A 86 4.99 -13.01 -13.88
CA GLU A 86 4.75 -11.75 -13.18
C GLU A 86 4.95 -10.55 -14.11
N LEU A 87 5.99 -10.55 -14.96
CA LEU A 87 6.22 -9.50 -15.96
C LEU A 87 5.07 -9.38 -16.98
N VAL A 88 4.35 -10.47 -17.24
CA VAL A 88 3.16 -10.45 -18.11
C VAL A 88 1.98 -9.77 -17.41
N LEU A 89 1.89 -9.91 -16.08
CA LEU A 89 0.87 -9.27 -15.26
C LEU A 89 1.18 -7.79 -14.99
N SER A 90 2.45 -7.40 -15.07
CA SER A 90 2.91 -6.02 -14.90
C SER A 90 2.50 -5.15 -16.10
N GLN A 91 1.31 -4.57 -16.01
CA GLN A 91 0.75 -3.66 -17.03
C GLN A 91 1.62 -2.43 -17.33
N PHE A 92 2.58 -2.09 -16.46
CA PHE A 92 3.54 -1.00 -16.69
C PHE A 92 4.40 -1.21 -17.96
N LEU A 93 4.76 -2.46 -18.27
CA LEU A 93 5.58 -2.79 -19.44
C LEU A 93 4.81 -2.63 -20.75
N ASP A 94 3.49 -2.79 -20.70
CA ASP A 94 2.63 -2.58 -21.86
C ASP A 94 2.34 -1.07 -22.08
N LEU A 95 2.59 -0.23 -21.06
CA LEU A 95 2.44 1.24 -21.11
C LEU A 95 3.77 1.98 -21.37
N SER A 96 4.92 1.32 -21.19
CA SER A 96 6.22 1.93 -21.49
C SER A 96 6.53 1.83 -22.97
N GLU A 97 6.41 2.93 -23.71
CA GLU A 97 6.72 2.97 -25.15
C GLU A 97 8.21 2.71 -25.48
N SER A 98 9.09 2.81 -24.48
CA SER A 98 10.54 2.82 -24.65
C SER A 98 11.28 1.55 -24.19
N THR A 99 10.59 0.51 -23.70
CA THR A 99 11.29 -0.69 -23.20
C THR A 99 10.55 -1.98 -23.48
N THR A 100 11.25 -2.91 -24.13
CA THR A 100 10.70 -4.23 -24.45
C THR A 100 10.79 -5.16 -23.23
N ARG A 101 9.83 -6.07 -23.05
CA ARG A 101 9.82 -7.06 -21.94
C ARG A 101 11.12 -7.88 -21.83
N ASN A 102 11.77 -8.16 -22.95
CA ASN A 102 13.05 -8.87 -22.99
C ASN A 102 14.24 -8.00 -22.53
N GLU A 103 14.23 -6.70 -22.86
CA GLU A 103 15.24 -5.73 -22.40
C GLU A 103 15.05 -5.45 -20.90
N PHE A 104 13.81 -5.37 -20.44
CA PHE A 104 13.45 -5.21 -19.04
C PHE A 104 13.80 -6.44 -18.19
N ALA A 105 13.84 -7.64 -18.80
CA ALA A 105 14.25 -8.87 -18.12
C ALA A 105 15.76 -9.10 -18.09
N ALA A 106 16.51 -8.42 -18.96
CA ALA A 106 17.97 -8.51 -19.02
C ALA A 106 18.67 -7.50 -18.07
N ALA A 107 17.98 -6.44 -17.66
CA ALA A 107 18.49 -5.46 -16.70
C ALA A 107 18.31 -5.99 -15.26
N ASP A 108 19.41 -6.37 -14.63
CA ASP A 108 19.42 -6.98 -13.30
C ASP A 108 18.90 -6.03 -12.20
N SER A 109 18.41 -6.62 -11.09
CA SER A 109 17.69 -5.97 -9.97
C SER A 109 16.38 -5.27 -10.35
N TYR A 110 15.32 -6.07 -10.46
CA TYR A 110 13.96 -5.59 -10.66
C TYR A 110 13.45 -4.70 -9.50
N PRO A 111 12.90 -3.51 -9.77
CA PRO A 111 11.95 -2.88 -8.88
C PRO A 111 10.63 -3.67 -8.94
N ARG A 112 10.58 -4.83 -8.26
CA ARG A 112 9.39 -5.70 -8.23
C ARG A 112 8.28 -5.02 -7.46
N VAL A 113 7.14 -4.85 -8.14
CA VAL A 113 5.78 -4.57 -7.66
C VAL A 113 5.64 -3.43 -6.63
N GLU A 114 4.59 -2.63 -6.83
CA GLU A 114 4.37 -1.40 -6.09
C GLU A 114 4.27 -1.60 -4.58
N ASP A 115 5.08 -0.84 -3.84
CA ASP A 115 5.10 -0.83 -2.38
C ASP A 115 3.85 -0.20 -1.74
N TRP A 116 2.79 0.05 -2.52
CA TRP A 116 1.64 0.84 -2.08
C TRP A 116 0.97 0.23 -0.84
N LEU A 117 0.72 -1.09 -0.84
CA LEU A 117 0.11 -1.79 0.28
C LEU A 117 0.99 -1.73 1.55
N VAL A 118 2.32 -1.82 1.40
CA VAL A 118 3.26 -1.67 2.51
C VAL A 118 3.28 -0.23 3.01
N ILE A 119 3.42 0.76 2.13
CA ILE A 119 3.53 2.17 2.49
C ILE A 119 2.25 2.64 3.17
N PHE A 120 1.09 2.38 2.55
CA PHE A 120 -0.19 2.78 3.13
C PHE A 120 -0.51 1.99 4.40
N GLY A 121 -0.23 0.67 4.42
CA GLY A 121 -0.37 -0.15 5.62
C GLY A 121 0.46 0.38 6.79
N LEU A 122 1.71 0.81 6.54
CA LEU A 122 2.59 1.42 7.53
C LEU A 122 2.05 2.78 8.00
N LEU A 123 1.65 3.67 7.09
CA LEU A 123 1.09 4.96 7.46
C LEU A 123 -0.18 4.80 8.32
N LEU A 124 -1.09 3.92 7.90
CA LEU A 124 -2.30 3.61 8.66
C LEU A 124 -1.96 3.04 10.04
N LEU A 125 -0.94 2.18 10.13
CA LEU A 125 -0.48 1.60 11.40
C LEU A 125 0.06 2.68 12.36
N VAL A 126 0.91 3.57 11.84
CA VAL A 126 1.52 4.67 12.61
C VAL A 126 0.47 5.66 13.08
N GLU A 127 -0.48 6.01 12.21
CA GLU A 127 -1.49 6.99 12.53
C GLU A 127 -2.55 6.45 13.49
N THR A 128 -2.94 5.19 13.37
CA THR A 128 -3.96 4.60 14.25
C THR A 128 -3.40 4.10 15.58
N THR A 129 -2.08 3.94 15.72
CA THR A 129 -1.45 3.37 16.92
C THR A 129 -0.60 4.40 17.67
N GLU A 130 -1.13 4.89 18.79
CA GLU A 130 -0.46 5.89 19.64
C GLU A 130 0.96 5.46 20.10
N ARG A 131 1.12 4.17 20.46
CA ARG A 131 2.43 3.65 20.89
C ARG A 131 3.49 3.75 19.80
N ILE A 132 3.12 3.47 18.56
CA ILE A 132 4.03 3.52 17.41
C ILE A 132 4.39 4.97 17.10
N ARG A 133 3.39 5.86 17.10
CA ARG A 133 3.61 7.29 16.95
C ARG A 133 4.56 7.85 18.02
N SER A 134 4.36 7.47 19.28
CA SER A 134 5.22 7.88 20.39
C SER A 134 6.66 7.39 20.20
N PHE A 135 6.83 6.12 19.81
CA PHE A 135 8.15 5.57 19.51
C PHE A 135 8.84 6.31 18.35
N LEU A 136 8.13 6.57 17.25
CA LEU A 136 8.67 7.28 16.09
C LEU A 136 8.94 8.77 16.36
N SER A 137 8.26 9.37 17.35
CA SER A 137 8.49 10.74 17.78
C SER A 137 9.75 10.93 18.66
N ALA A 138 10.50 9.84 18.93
CA ALA A 138 11.70 9.93 19.72
C ALA A 138 12.73 10.87 19.09
N ILE A 139 13.32 11.75 19.91
CA ILE A 139 14.17 12.87 19.46
C ILE A 139 15.30 12.39 18.54
N TRP A 140 15.90 11.24 18.82
CA TRP A 140 17.00 10.69 18.01
C TRP A 140 16.55 10.28 16.59
N LEU A 141 15.35 9.72 16.43
CA LEU A 141 14.77 9.40 15.12
C LEU A 141 14.45 10.67 14.34
N VAL A 142 13.88 11.66 15.01
CA VAL A 142 13.53 12.95 14.38
C VAL A 142 14.79 13.70 13.92
N VAL A 143 15.86 13.68 14.71
CA VAL A 143 17.15 14.30 14.34
C VAL A 143 17.78 13.58 13.14
N LEU A 144 17.71 12.25 13.10
CA LEU A 144 18.18 11.46 11.95
C LEU A 144 17.39 11.80 10.68
N GLY A 145 16.06 11.85 10.77
CA GLY A 145 15.18 12.19 9.65
C GLY A 145 15.40 13.61 9.14
N LYS A 146 15.58 14.59 10.04
CA LYS A 146 15.91 15.97 9.66
C LYS A 146 17.21 16.07 8.87
N ARG A 147 18.21 15.23 9.18
CA ARG A 147 19.47 15.20 8.43
C ARG A 147 19.30 14.56 7.05
N SER A 148 18.43 13.56 6.89
CA SER A 148 18.24 12.91 5.59
C SER A 148 17.45 13.76 4.58
N LEU A 149 16.69 14.75 5.05
CA LEU A 149 15.90 15.67 4.22
C LEU A 149 16.56 17.05 4.06
N SER A 150 17.80 17.21 4.54
CA SER A 150 18.55 18.47 4.51
C SER A 150 19.60 18.53 3.38
N GLU A 151 19.49 17.67 2.38
CA GLU A 151 20.22 17.82 1.10
C GLU A 151 19.42 18.64 0.10
#